data_AF-A0A518IT73-F1
#
_entry.id   AF-A0A518IT73-F1
#
_cell.length_a   1.000
_cell.length_b   1.000
_cell.length_c   1.000
_cell.angle_alpha   90.00
_cell.angle_beta   90.00
_cell.angle_gamma   90.00
#
_symmetry.space_group_name_H-M   'P 1'
#
loop_
_entity.id
_entity.type
_entity.pdbx_description
1 polymer ?
#
loop_
_entity_poly.entity_id
_entity_poly.type
_entity_poly.pdbx_seq_one_letter_code
_entity_poly.pdbx_strand_id
1 'polypeptide(L)'
;MKNERCGIKAAKQKSDCHTIRDTQTVQPFPASGSLADNLGVPLPVLKQEIGKDNGRAYSYVLSTVKCDHQSTTFEQHGSAPNFQGGMLTLCTCKHQMRATQSADQWNGVWIAGFTSRTIHDGKHWLFYLAKIDSAHESHADLWQAMKAHTRNAKVADRHFLGDMFRPKLPLPTGKARFLPSCYVTPTAHAHRQHRGDKGWRNDINYRHSDRYSYPPLLAADPNKTFIWDEPMIFFAGDHCRNFHKWSSLSDLVSKLKGVK
;
A
#
# COMPACT_ATOMS: atom_id res chain seq x y z
N MET A 1 24.23 71.42 14.98
CA MET A 1 24.37 70.50 13.83
C MET A 1 23.88 69.12 14.26
N LYS A 2 22.70 68.73 13.78
CA LYS A 2 22.07 67.43 14.06
C LYS A 2 22.51 66.43 12.97
N ASN A 3 22.96 65.24 13.36
CA ASN A 3 23.18 64.12 12.44
C ASN A 3 22.37 62.92 12.93
N GLU A 4 21.16 62.77 12.40
CA GLU A 4 20.32 61.57 12.54
C GLU A 4 20.68 60.60 11.40
N ARG A 5 21.22 59.43 11.74
CA ARG A 5 21.39 58.33 10.79
C ARG A 5 20.18 57.40 10.88
N CYS A 6 19.33 57.45 9.86
CA CYS A 6 18.20 56.56 9.67
C CYS A 6 18.70 55.22 9.11
N GLY A 7 18.68 54.17 9.93
CA GLY A 7 19.02 52.81 9.52
C GLY A 7 17.77 52.07 9.02
N ILE A 8 17.67 51.86 7.70
CA ILE A 8 16.63 51.04 7.09
C ILE A 8 16.91 49.57 7.39
N LYS A 9 16.13 48.97 8.29
CA LYS A 9 16.13 47.52 8.52
C LYS A 9 15.28 46.86 7.44
N ALA A 10 15.93 46.18 6.50
CA ALA A 10 15.25 45.32 5.53
C ALA A 10 14.52 44.19 6.28
N ALA A 11 13.20 44.12 6.12
CA ALA A 11 12.38 43.05 6.68
C ALA A 11 12.76 41.71 6.01
N LYS A 12 13.22 40.74 6.80
CA LYS A 12 13.37 39.35 6.37
C LYS A 12 11.99 38.86 5.90
N GLN A 13 11.89 38.50 4.62
CA GLN A 13 10.79 37.70 4.09
C GLN A 13 10.63 36.47 4.98
N LYS A 14 9.53 36.40 5.73
CA LYS A 14 9.11 35.17 6.39
C LYS A 14 8.84 34.18 5.26
N SER A 15 9.68 33.15 5.19
CA SER A 15 9.40 31.97 4.37
C SER A 15 8.00 31.49 4.75
N ASP A 16 7.09 31.49 3.79
CA ASP A 16 5.74 30.96 3.97
C ASP A 16 5.85 29.59 4.63
N CYS A 17 5.39 29.53 5.87
CA CYS A 17 5.17 28.28 6.56
C CYS A 17 4.14 27.56 5.69
N HIS A 18 4.56 26.52 4.96
CA HIS A 18 3.65 25.68 4.22
C HIS A 18 2.54 25.25 5.16
N THR A 19 1.38 25.92 5.04
CA THR A 19 0.15 25.52 5.68
C THR A 19 0.00 24.05 5.31
N ILE A 20 -0.17 23.21 6.32
CA ILE A 20 -0.43 21.79 6.20
C ILE A 20 -1.67 21.70 5.30
N ARG A 21 -1.46 21.56 3.99
CA ARG A 21 -2.51 21.26 3.03
C ARG A 21 -3.23 20.05 3.58
N ASP A 22 -4.56 20.05 3.47
CA ASP A 22 -5.44 18.98 3.91
C ASP A 22 -4.79 17.62 3.65
N THR A 23 -4.23 17.07 4.73
CA THR A 23 -3.40 15.88 4.60
C THR A 23 -4.36 14.76 4.28
N GLN A 24 -4.27 14.22 3.07
CA GLN A 24 -5.12 13.11 2.67
C GLN A 24 -4.83 11.91 3.57
N THR A 25 -5.76 11.64 4.48
CA THR A 25 -5.70 10.55 5.47
C THR A 25 -6.42 9.29 5.02
N VAL A 26 -7.11 9.35 3.88
CA VAL A 26 -7.82 8.22 3.26
C VAL A 26 -7.39 8.08 1.81
N GLN A 27 -7.06 6.87 1.37
CA GLN A 27 -6.79 6.60 -0.04
C GLN A 27 -8.10 6.63 -0.85
N PRO A 28 -8.21 7.45 -1.91
CA PRO A 28 -9.41 7.55 -2.73
C PRO A 28 -9.48 6.35 -3.68
N PHE A 29 -10.63 5.71 -3.77
CA PHE A 29 -10.86 4.64 -4.75
C PHE A 29 -10.66 5.14 -6.19
N PRO A 30 -10.18 4.28 -7.11
CA PRO A 30 -9.90 4.68 -8.47
C PRO A 30 -11.21 5.03 -9.20
N ALA A 31 -11.23 6.20 -9.84
CA ALA A 31 -12.38 6.65 -10.63
C ALA A 31 -12.28 6.27 -12.12
N SER A 32 -11.16 5.70 -12.57
CA SER A 32 -10.94 5.30 -13.97
C SER A 32 -9.89 4.20 -14.12
N GLY A 33 -9.88 3.54 -15.29
CA GLY A 33 -8.94 2.49 -15.67
C GLY A 33 -9.31 1.11 -15.09
N SER A 34 -8.47 0.10 -15.34
CA SER A 34 -8.79 -1.31 -15.01
C SER A 34 -9.18 -1.55 -13.55
N LEU A 35 -8.61 -0.80 -12.59
CA LEU A 35 -9.00 -0.94 -11.19
C LEU A 35 -10.41 -0.40 -10.89
N ALA A 36 -10.84 0.63 -11.61
CA ALA A 36 -12.21 1.14 -11.51
C ALA A 36 -13.20 0.19 -12.19
N ASP A 37 -12.81 -0.40 -13.33
CA ASP A 37 -13.61 -1.42 -14.03
C ASP A 37 -13.82 -2.68 -13.17
N ASN A 38 -12.89 -2.95 -12.25
CA ASN A 38 -12.90 -4.07 -11.31
C ASN A 38 -13.36 -3.70 -9.88
N LEU A 39 -13.96 -2.52 -9.69
CA LEU A 39 -14.50 -2.08 -8.39
C LEU A 39 -15.86 -2.74 -8.12
N GLY A 40 -16.05 -3.27 -6.92
CA GLY A 40 -17.37 -3.75 -6.45
C GLY A 40 -17.90 -4.99 -7.18
N VAL A 41 -17.02 -5.79 -7.79
CA VAL A 41 -17.45 -6.97 -8.59
C VAL A 41 -18.20 -7.98 -7.70
N PRO A 42 -19.45 -8.37 -8.03
CA PRO A 42 -20.20 -9.38 -7.26
C PRO A 42 -19.52 -10.75 -7.29
N LEU A 43 -19.70 -11.56 -6.23
CA LEU A 43 -19.03 -12.87 -6.12
C LEU A 43 -19.26 -13.82 -7.31
N PRO A 44 -20.46 -13.94 -7.92
CA PRO A 44 -20.64 -14.78 -9.11
C PRO A 44 -19.78 -14.32 -10.30
N VAL A 45 -19.70 -13.01 -10.53
CA VAL A 45 -18.90 -12.42 -11.60
C VAL A 45 -17.42 -12.59 -11.31
N LEU A 46 -16.98 -12.35 -10.06
CA LEU A 46 -15.60 -12.58 -9.63
C LEU A 46 -15.16 -14.02 -9.93
N LYS A 47 -16.01 -15.01 -9.59
CA LYS A 47 -15.73 -16.44 -9.84
C LYS A 47 -15.59 -16.75 -11.32
N GLN A 48 -16.35 -16.08 -12.18
CA GLN A 48 -16.23 -16.22 -13.63
C GLN A 48 -14.92 -15.61 -14.14
N GLU A 49 -14.55 -14.41 -13.67
CA GLU A 49 -13.38 -13.65 -14.11
C GLU A 49 -12.03 -14.28 -13.73
N ILE A 50 -11.96 -14.89 -12.53
CA ILE A 50 -10.80 -15.66 -12.11
C ILE A 50 -10.76 -17.05 -12.77
N GLY A 51 -11.90 -17.53 -13.25
CA GLY A 51 -12.05 -18.78 -13.98
C GLY A 51 -11.49 -19.98 -13.21
N LYS A 52 -10.66 -20.79 -13.91
CA LYS A 52 -10.01 -21.99 -13.36
C LYS A 52 -8.58 -21.71 -12.88
N ASP A 53 -8.24 -20.46 -12.56
CA ASP A 53 -6.91 -20.15 -12.03
C ASP A 53 -6.70 -20.87 -10.69
N ASN A 54 -5.79 -21.84 -10.68
CA ASN A 54 -5.44 -22.64 -9.51
C ASN A 54 -4.10 -22.19 -8.90
N GLY A 55 -3.67 -20.95 -9.18
CA GLY A 55 -2.48 -20.36 -8.59
C GLY A 55 -2.52 -20.36 -7.06
N ARG A 56 -1.34 -20.35 -6.44
CA ARG A 56 -1.21 -20.22 -4.99
C ARG A 56 -1.84 -18.91 -4.51
N ALA A 57 -2.45 -18.92 -3.34
CA ALA A 57 -3.04 -17.73 -2.75
C ALA A 57 -2.56 -17.49 -1.32
N TYR A 58 -2.50 -16.22 -0.94
CA TYR A 58 -2.25 -15.76 0.41
C TYR A 58 -3.39 -14.86 0.84
N SER A 59 -3.67 -14.83 2.13
CA SER A 59 -4.61 -13.84 2.66
C SER A 59 -4.23 -13.32 4.02
N TYR A 60 -4.70 -12.13 4.35
CA TYR A 60 -4.43 -11.52 5.64
C TYR A 60 -5.49 -10.47 6.02
N VAL A 61 -5.53 -10.15 7.32
CA VAL A 61 -6.39 -9.08 7.85
C VAL A 61 -5.67 -7.73 7.84
N LEU A 62 -6.33 -6.72 7.29
CA LEU A 62 -5.98 -5.30 7.24
C LEU A 62 -6.52 -4.61 8.49
N SER A 63 -5.64 -4.01 9.29
CA SER A 63 -6.03 -3.19 10.44
C SER A 63 -6.23 -1.72 10.12
N THR A 64 -5.92 -1.30 8.89
CA THR A 64 -5.93 0.10 8.45
C THR A 64 -7.21 0.47 7.70
N VAL A 65 -8.05 -0.52 7.39
CA VAL A 65 -9.36 -0.30 6.77
C VAL A 65 -10.39 -0.09 7.86
N LYS A 66 -11.20 0.96 7.72
CA LYS A 66 -12.34 1.29 8.58
C LYS A 66 -13.62 1.23 7.75
N CYS A 67 -14.77 1.17 8.42
CA CYS A 67 -16.08 1.32 7.80
C CYS A 67 -16.60 2.71 8.17
N ASP A 68 -17.00 3.51 7.19
CA ASP A 68 -17.86 4.67 7.41
C ASP A 68 -19.29 4.18 7.56
N HIS A 69 -19.83 4.28 8.77
CA HIS A 69 -21.18 3.79 9.08
C HIS A 69 -22.30 4.66 8.48
N GLN A 70 -22.00 5.87 8.00
CA GLN A 70 -23.00 6.71 7.35
C GLN A 70 -23.23 6.28 5.90
N SER A 71 -22.16 6.06 5.15
CA SER A 71 -22.20 5.62 3.75
C SER A 71 -22.15 4.10 3.58
N THR A 72 -21.81 3.35 4.64
CA THR A 72 -21.51 1.90 4.59
C THR A 72 -20.36 1.56 3.63
N THR A 73 -19.39 2.47 3.50
CA THR A 73 -18.21 2.29 2.65
C THR A 73 -16.94 2.03 3.45
N PHE A 74 -15.94 1.42 2.83
CA PHE A 74 -14.63 1.19 3.40
C PHE A 74 -13.72 2.40 3.19
N GLU A 75 -12.93 2.73 4.19
CA GLU A 75 -11.90 3.75 4.11
C GLU A 75 -10.53 3.12 4.41
N GLN A 76 -9.56 3.31 3.52
CA GLN A 76 -8.19 2.84 3.74
C GLN A 76 -7.31 3.98 4.28
N HIS A 77 -6.94 3.87 5.55
CA HIS A 77 -6.12 4.86 6.29
C HIS A 77 -4.63 4.50 6.34
N GLY A 78 -4.24 3.37 5.75
CA GLY A 78 -2.86 2.87 5.74
C GLY A 78 -2.12 3.20 4.45
N SER A 79 -0.79 3.12 4.48
CA SER A 79 0.02 3.29 3.26
C SER A 79 -0.12 2.12 2.28
N ALA A 80 -0.22 0.87 2.78
CA ALA A 80 -0.32 -0.32 1.92
C ALA A 80 -1.48 -1.25 2.37
N PRO A 81 -2.25 -1.87 1.46
CA PRO A 81 -2.16 -1.77 0.00
C PRO A 81 -2.36 -0.34 -0.49
N ASN A 82 -1.61 0.04 -1.52
CA ASN A 82 -1.76 1.32 -2.21
C ASN A 82 -2.27 1.05 -3.62
N PHE A 83 -3.42 1.59 -4.00
CA PHE A 83 -4.02 1.41 -5.33
C PHE A 83 -3.98 2.69 -6.19
N GLN A 84 -3.28 3.73 -5.74
CA GLN A 84 -3.12 4.98 -6.48
C GLN A 84 -2.28 4.78 -7.75
N GLY A 85 -2.54 5.57 -8.78
CA GLY A 85 -1.78 5.49 -10.04
C GLY A 85 -2.09 4.27 -10.92
N GLY A 86 -3.22 3.61 -10.69
CA GLY A 86 -3.76 2.54 -11.54
C GLY A 86 -3.17 1.16 -11.31
N MET A 87 -2.52 0.92 -10.17
CA MET A 87 -1.90 -0.37 -9.83
C MET A 87 -1.88 -0.57 -8.33
N LEU A 88 -2.16 -1.79 -7.85
CA LEU A 88 -2.04 -2.13 -6.44
C LEU A 88 -0.60 -2.52 -6.09
N THR A 89 -0.08 -1.96 -5.00
CA THR A 89 1.25 -2.27 -4.46
C THR A 89 1.18 -2.69 -2.99
N LEU A 90 2.11 -3.56 -2.59
CA LEU A 90 2.33 -4.00 -1.21
C LEU A 90 3.79 -3.77 -0.82
N CYS A 91 4.10 -2.54 -0.39
CA CYS A 91 5.48 -2.14 -0.07
C CYS A 91 5.77 -2.10 1.43
N THR A 92 4.84 -1.60 2.25
CA THR A 92 5.08 -1.30 3.68
C THR A 92 4.26 -2.16 4.65
N CYS A 93 3.45 -3.11 4.16
CA CYS A 93 2.58 -3.94 5.01
C CYS A 93 2.86 -5.43 4.88
N LYS A 94 2.62 -6.21 5.95
CA LYS A 94 2.78 -7.68 5.95
C LYS A 94 4.18 -8.14 5.51
N HIS A 95 5.21 -7.48 6.04
CA HIS A 95 6.61 -7.83 5.77
C HIS A 95 6.90 -9.33 6.01
N GLN A 96 6.37 -9.93 7.09
CA GLN A 96 6.54 -11.35 7.38
C GLN A 96 6.03 -12.26 6.26
N MET A 97 4.84 -11.99 5.72
CA MET A 97 4.25 -12.77 4.62
C MET A 97 5.16 -12.69 3.39
N ARG A 98 5.54 -11.47 3.02
CA ARG A 98 6.36 -11.18 1.84
C ARG A 98 7.75 -11.82 1.92
N ALA A 99 8.35 -11.82 3.10
CA ALA A 99 9.67 -12.43 3.34
C ALA A 99 9.65 -13.97 3.39
N THR A 100 8.50 -14.64 3.20
CA THR A 100 8.45 -16.13 3.19
C THR A 100 9.04 -16.77 1.95
N GLN A 101 9.33 -15.99 0.89
CA GLN A 101 9.83 -16.48 -0.39
C GLN A 101 10.58 -15.34 -1.11
N SER A 102 11.42 -15.69 -2.09
CA SER A 102 12.16 -14.71 -2.89
C SER A 102 11.25 -13.97 -3.87
N ALA A 103 11.74 -12.86 -4.43
CA ALA A 103 10.96 -12.00 -5.32
C ALA A 103 10.42 -12.76 -6.55
N ASP A 104 11.26 -13.57 -7.20
CA ASP A 104 10.89 -14.39 -8.37
C ASP A 104 9.74 -15.37 -8.10
N GLN A 105 9.57 -15.81 -6.86
CA GLN A 105 8.52 -16.76 -6.47
C GLN A 105 7.15 -16.12 -6.26
N TRP A 106 7.06 -14.78 -6.24
CA TRP A 106 5.79 -14.05 -6.06
C TRP A 106 5.01 -13.84 -7.35
N ASN A 107 5.64 -13.93 -8.53
CA ASN A 107 4.93 -13.77 -9.79
C ASN A 107 3.79 -14.80 -9.93
N GLY A 108 2.61 -14.32 -10.31
CA GLY A 108 1.40 -15.12 -10.48
C GLY A 108 0.70 -15.54 -9.18
N VAL A 109 1.21 -15.18 -8.01
CA VAL A 109 0.57 -15.47 -6.72
C VAL A 109 -0.61 -14.54 -6.48
N TRP A 110 -1.71 -15.06 -5.95
CA TRP A 110 -2.87 -14.28 -5.54
C TRP A 110 -2.77 -13.82 -4.08
N ILE A 111 -3.21 -12.60 -3.79
CA ILE A 111 -3.25 -12.07 -2.43
C ILE A 111 -4.61 -11.44 -2.16
N ALA A 112 -5.24 -11.85 -1.06
CA ALA A 112 -6.48 -11.27 -0.56
C ALA A 112 -6.27 -10.48 0.74
N GLY A 113 -6.77 -9.25 0.76
CA GLY A 113 -6.87 -8.46 1.97
C GLY A 113 -8.29 -8.49 2.52
N PHE A 114 -8.44 -8.91 3.77
CA PHE A 114 -9.70 -8.88 4.49
C PHE A 114 -9.73 -7.77 5.52
N THR A 115 -10.89 -7.23 5.81
CA THR A 115 -11.08 -6.28 6.90
C THR A 115 -11.10 -6.99 8.27
N SER A 116 -10.93 -6.23 9.35
CA SER A 116 -11.12 -6.75 10.71
C SER A 116 -12.61 -7.02 10.98
N ARG A 117 -12.94 -8.11 11.70
CA ARG A 117 -14.33 -8.42 12.13
C ARG A 117 -14.98 -7.30 12.93
N THR A 118 -14.17 -6.46 13.55
CA THR A 118 -14.61 -5.36 14.41
C THR A 118 -15.16 -4.16 13.64
N ILE A 119 -14.96 -4.07 12.31
CA ILE A 119 -15.35 -2.86 11.57
C ILE A 119 -16.80 -2.89 11.09
N HIS A 120 -17.36 -4.07 10.83
CA HIS A 120 -18.72 -4.20 10.32
C HIS A 120 -19.25 -5.63 10.49
N ASP A 121 -20.38 -5.77 11.18
CA ASP A 121 -21.20 -6.99 11.26
C ASP A 121 -20.49 -8.28 11.72
N GLY A 122 -19.36 -8.15 12.42
CA GLY A 122 -18.61 -9.31 12.95
C GLY A 122 -17.95 -10.17 11.87
N LYS A 123 -17.84 -9.70 10.61
CA LYS A 123 -17.36 -10.48 9.46
C LYS A 123 -16.03 -9.94 8.93
N HIS A 124 -15.24 -10.83 8.33
CA HIS A 124 -14.07 -10.47 7.55
C HIS A 124 -14.48 -10.18 6.10
N TRP A 125 -14.67 -8.91 5.78
CA TRP A 125 -15.06 -8.49 4.43
C TRP A 125 -13.85 -8.46 3.51
N LEU A 126 -14.02 -8.89 2.26
CA LEU A 126 -12.98 -8.82 1.25
C LEU A 126 -12.82 -7.35 0.84
N PHE A 127 -11.62 -6.81 1.04
CA PHE A 127 -11.27 -5.44 0.65
C PHE A 127 -10.59 -5.41 -0.72
N TYR A 128 -9.73 -6.40 -0.99
CA TYR A 128 -9.13 -6.58 -2.31
C TYR A 128 -8.75 -8.04 -2.55
N LEU A 129 -8.66 -8.41 -3.83
CA LEU A 129 -8.06 -9.63 -4.33
C LEU A 129 -7.21 -9.28 -5.56
N ALA A 130 -5.91 -9.58 -5.51
CA ALA A 130 -4.97 -9.16 -6.54
C ALA A 130 -4.02 -10.28 -6.94
N LYS A 131 -3.77 -10.43 -8.24
CA LYS A 131 -2.70 -11.29 -8.77
C LYS A 131 -1.41 -10.49 -8.90
N ILE A 132 -0.33 -10.99 -8.33
CA ILE A 132 0.98 -10.35 -8.42
C ILE A 132 1.56 -10.55 -9.82
N ASP A 133 1.95 -9.44 -10.45
CA ASP A 133 2.58 -9.39 -11.77
C ASP A 133 4.10 -9.35 -11.65
N SER A 134 4.60 -8.55 -10.72
CA SER A 134 6.04 -8.46 -10.45
C SER A 134 6.35 -8.22 -8.98
N ALA A 135 7.55 -8.63 -8.60
CA ALA A 135 8.07 -8.40 -7.26
C ALA A 135 9.52 -7.95 -7.34
N HIS A 136 9.89 -7.07 -6.42
CA HIS A 136 11.15 -6.35 -6.45
C HIS A 136 11.83 -6.42 -5.09
N GLU A 137 13.15 -6.56 -5.05
CA GLU A 137 13.86 -6.73 -3.79
C GLU A 137 13.97 -5.43 -2.98
N SER A 138 13.95 -4.28 -3.65
CA SER A 138 14.09 -2.97 -3.01
C SER A 138 13.19 -1.88 -3.63
N HIS A 139 13.01 -0.78 -2.90
CA HIS A 139 12.30 0.41 -3.41
C HIS A 139 12.99 1.00 -4.65
N ALA A 140 14.32 0.94 -4.74
CA ALA A 140 15.06 1.40 -5.91
C ALA A 140 14.74 0.56 -7.16
N ASP A 141 14.67 -0.76 -7.01
CA ASP A 141 14.34 -1.69 -8.11
C ASP A 141 12.90 -1.45 -8.60
N LEU A 142 11.94 -1.38 -7.66
CA LEU A 142 10.53 -1.07 -7.98
C LEU A 142 10.39 0.32 -8.62
N TRP A 143 11.12 1.32 -8.11
CA TRP A 143 11.09 2.68 -8.64
C TRP A 143 11.53 2.74 -10.10
N GLN A 144 12.55 1.96 -10.47
CA GLN A 144 13.05 1.90 -11.84
C GLN A 144 12.08 1.16 -12.77
N ALA A 145 11.48 0.06 -12.30
CA ALA A 145 10.55 -0.75 -13.10
C ALA A 145 9.20 -0.05 -13.36
N MET A 146 8.78 0.86 -12.48
CA MET A 146 7.46 1.47 -12.55
C MET A 146 7.42 2.74 -13.42
N LYS A 147 6.33 2.90 -14.19
CA LYS A 147 6.05 4.11 -14.97
C LYS A 147 6.05 5.36 -14.09
N ALA A 148 6.50 6.48 -14.65
CA ALA A 148 6.66 7.74 -13.91
C ALA A 148 5.36 8.20 -13.25
N HIS A 149 4.22 8.12 -13.95
CA HIS A 149 2.93 8.54 -13.37
C HIS A 149 2.53 7.66 -12.18
N THR A 150 2.68 6.33 -12.27
CA THR A 150 2.30 5.40 -11.19
C THR A 150 3.19 5.61 -9.96
N ARG A 151 4.52 5.65 -10.11
CA ARG A 151 5.42 5.83 -8.96
C ARG A 151 5.26 7.20 -8.29
N ASN A 152 4.96 8.24 -9.07
CA ASN A 152 4.71 9.57 -8.52
C ASN A 152 3.43 9.64 -7.69
N ALA A 153 2.39 8.88 -8.04
CA ALA A 153 1.14 8.81 -7.28
C ALA A 153 1.27 8.06 -5.93
N LYS A 154 2.36 7.31 -5.75
CA LYS A 154 2.60 6.43 -4.59
C LYS A 154 3.73 6.88 -3.68
N VAL A 155 4.42 7.96 -4.05
CA VAL A 155 5.68 8.30 -3.41
C VAL A 155 5.48 8.95 -2.04
N ALA A 156 6.11 8.37 -1.02
CA ALA A 156 5.97 8.75 0.38
C ALA A 156 6.47 10.18 0.68
N ASP A 157 7.37 10.74 -0.13
CA ASP A 157 7.84 12.12 0.06
C ASP A 157 6.85 13.20 -0.40
N ARG A 158 5.81 12.80 -1.14
CA ARG A 158 4.74 13.70 -1.61
C ARG A 158 3.38 13.37 -1.02
N HIS A 159 3.14 12.10 -0.71
CA HIS A 159 1.85 11.62 -0.24
C HIS A 159 1.99 11.00 1.14
N PHE A 160 1.14 11.45 2.07
CA PHE A 160 1.14 10.96 3.45
C PHE A 160 0.96 9.43 3.53
N LEU A 161 0.07 8.88 2.69
CA LEU A 161 -0.18 7.44 2.53
C LEU A 161 0.60 6.80 1.38
N GLY A 162 1.63 7.47 0.84
CA GLY A 162 2.51 6.86 -0.15
C GLY A 162 3.24 5.64 0.44
N ASP A 163 3.40 4.57 -0.33
CA ASP A 163 4.09 3.34 0.09
C ASP A 163 5.41 3.11 -0.64
N MET A 164 5.81 4.00 -1.56
CA MET A 164 7.08 3.91 -2.28
C MET A 164 8.05 5.01 -1.84
N PHE A 165 9.32 4.69 -1.63
CA PHE A 165 10.34 5.68 -1.30
C PHE A 165 11.18 6.05 -2.52
N ARG A 166 11.28 7.36 -2.81
CA ARG A 166 12.10 7.85 -3.93
C ARG A 166 13.59 7.69 -3.60
N PRO A 167 14.37 6.95 -4.41
CA PRO A 167 15.82 6.91 -4.25
C PRO A 167 16.43 8.26 -4.62
N LYS A 168 17.50 8.65 -3.92
CA LYS A 168 18.36 9.78 -4.32
C LYS A 168 19.15 9.40 -5.58
N LEU A 169 19.64 10.41 -6.28
CA LEU A 169 20.56 10.22 -7.39
C LEU A 169 22.01 10.28 -6.89
N PRO A 170 22.93 9.45 -7.42
CA PRO A 170 22.67 8.35 -8.36
C PRO A 170 21.86 7.21 -7.73
N LEU A 171 21.14 6.43 -8.57
CA LEU A 171 20.31 5.32 -8.11
C LEU A 171 21.15 4.32 -7.28
N PRO A 172 20.72 3.96 -6.06
CA PRO A 172 21.51 3.10 -5.19
C PRO A 172 21.52 1.66 -5.71
N THR A 173 22.68 1.01 -5.63
CA THR A 173 22.91 -0.37 -6.08
C THR A 173 23.45 -1.26 -4.95
N GLY A 174 23.50 -2.58 -5.16
CA GLY A 174 24.10 -3.53 -4.23
C GLY A 174 23.45 -3.49 -2.84
N LYS A 175 24.23 -3.28 -1.78
CA LYS A 175 23.71 -3.13 -0.40
C LYS A 175 23.09 -1.74 -0.15
N ALA A 176 23.47 -0.72 -0.93
CA ALA A 176 23.01 0.65 -0.73
C ALA A 176 21.51 0.81 -0.99
N ARG A 177 20.91 -0.05 -1.84
CA ARG A 177 19.46 -0.04 -2.09
C ARG A 177 18.62 -0.36 -0.85
N PHE A 178 19.22 -0.89 0.22
CA PHE A 178 18.57 -1.14 1.51
C PHE A 178 18.91 -0.11 2.59
N LEU A 179 19.67 0.95 2.26
CA LEU A 179 20.05 1.99 3.21
C LEU A 179 19.04 3.15 3.17
N PRO A 180 18.32 3.46 4.27
CA PRO A 180 17.34 4.54 4.29
C PRO A 180 17.94 5.92 3.95
N SER A 181 19.24 6.13 4.20
CA SER A 181 19.96 7.36 3.85
C SER A 181 20.05 7.61 2.34
N CYS A 182 19.93 6.56 1.51
CA CYS A 182 19.92 6.64 0.06
C CYS A 182 18.56 7.04 -0.53
N TYR A 183 17.55 7.30 0.30
CA TYR A 183 16.21 7.71 -0.12
C TYR A 183 15.88 9.13 0.34
N VAL A 184 14.96 9.78 -0.36
CA VAL A 184 14.42 11.09 0.04
C VAL A 184 13.60 10.92 1.32
N THR A 185 13.93 11.70 2.34
CA THR A 185 13.21 11.68 3.61
C THR A 185 11.80 12.27 3.43
N PRO A 186 10.72 11.53 3.73
CA PRO A 186 9.37 12.08 3.69
C PRO A 186 9.19 13.25 4.65
N THR A 187 8.60 14.36 4.23
CA THR A 187 8.33 15.50 5.13
C THR A 187 7.24 15.16 6.15
N ALA A 188 6.14 14.54 5.70
CA ALA A 188 5.07 13.96 6.49
C ALA A 188 4.65 12.61 5.90
N HIS A 189 4.49 11.58 6.75
CA HIS A 189 4.16 10.22 6.31
C HIS A 189 3.51 9.43 7.46
N ALA A 190 2.71 8.41 7.15
CA ALA A 190 2.02 7.58 8.14
C ALA A 190 2.97 6.99 9.21
N HIS A 191 4.20 6.66 8.83
CA HIS A 191 5.26 6.18 9.75
C HIS A 191 6.29 7.25 10.12
N ARG A 192 5.92 8.53 10.00
CA ARG A 192 6.71 9.69 10.42
C ARG A 192 5.80 10.79 10.96
N GLN A 193 5.40 10.69 12.22
CA GLN A 193 4.48 11.65 12.84
C GLN A 193 5.16 13.00 13.16
N HIS A 194 6.47 13.00 13.42
CA HIS A 194 7.25 14.21 13.69
C HIS A 194 8.66 14.13 13.11
N ARG A 195 9.39 15.26 13.09
CA ARG A 195 10.71 15.36 12.44
C ARG A 195 11.73 14.33 12.94
N GLY A 196 11.70 14.02 14.24
CA GLY A 196 12.58 13.03 14.87
C GLY A 196 12.20 11.56 14.64
N ASP A 197 11.02 11.30 14.05
CA ASP A 197 10.53 9.94 13.85
C ASP A 197 11.30 9.26 12.73
N LYS A 198 11.75 8.03 13.01
CA LYS A 198 12.56 7.18 12.15
C LYS A 198 11.81 5.91 11.76
N GLY A 199 10.53 5.76 12.10
CA GLY A 199 9.71 4.58 11.81
C GLY A 199 9.73 4.19 10.34
N TRP A 200 9.57 5.16 9.45
CA TRP A 200 9.65 4.98 7.98
C TRP A 200 10.92 4.29 7.48
N ARG A 201 12.04 4.38 8.23
CA ARG A 201 13.30 3.72 7.83
C ARG A 201 13.13 2.21 7.79
N ASN A 202 12.31 1.68 8.71
CA ASN A 202 12.00 0.26 8.79
C ASN A 202 11.28 -0.23 7.52
N ASP A 203 10.54 0.62 6.81
CA ASP A 203 9.89 0.23 5.55
C ASP A 203 10.88 0.02 4.39
N ILE A 204 12.12 0.49 4.55
CA ILE A 204 13.20 0.35 3.56
C ILE A 204 14.14 -0.79 3.96
N ASN A 205 14.52 -0.87 5.24
CA ASN A 205 15.55 -1.79 5.71
C ASN A 205 15.02 -2.92 6.59
N TYR A 206 13.71 -3.20 6.52
CA TYR A 206 13.09 -4.25 7.30
C TYR A 206 13.83 -5.58 7.15
N ARG A 207 14.16 -6.20 8.28
CA ARG A 207 14.65 -7.58 8.37
C ARG A 207 13.92 -8.28 9.51
N HIS A 208 13.20 -9.35 9.20
CA HIS A 208 12.58 -10.17 10.22
C HIS A 208 13.57 -11.25 10.65
N SER A 209 14.39 -10.97 11.67
CA SER A 209 15.46 -11.87 12.14
C SER A 209 16.46 -12.30 11.05
N ASP A 210 17.56 -12.96 11.45
CA ASP A 210 18.60 -13.39 10.51
C ASP A 210 18.14 -14.52 9.55
N ARG A 211 16.94 -15.08 9.78
CA ARG A 211 16.40 -16.21 9.01
C ARG A 211 15.60 -15.79 7.78
N TYR A 212 15.16 -14.54 7.68
CA TYR A 212 14.31 -14.10 6.58
C TYR A 212 15.01 -13.05 5.72
N SER A 213 14.78 -13.13 4.41
CA SER A 213 15.28 -12.15 3.44
C SER A 213 14.55 -10.81 3.58
N TYR A 214 15.03 -9.79 2.85
CA TYR A 214 14.28 -8.55 2.71
C TYR A 214 12.91 -8.85 2.07
N PRO A 215 11.80 -8.35 2.64
CA PRO A 215 10.48 -8.61 2.10
C PRO A 215 10.34 -7.97 0.71
N PRO A 216 10.10 -8.76 -0.36
CA PRO A 216 9.89 -8.20 -1.68
C PRO A 216 8.73 -7.19 -1.68
N LEU A 217 8.86 -6.17 -2.51
CA LEU A 217 7.81 -5.20 -2.80
C LEU A 217 7.01 -5.75 -3.97
N LEU A 218 5.70 -5.88 -3.79
CA LEU A 218 4.84 -6.53 -4.76
C LEU A 218 4.05 -5.51 -5.55
N ALA A 219 3.95 -5.71 -6.87
CA ALA A 219 3.11 -4.95 -7.79
C ALA A 219 2.13 -5.92 -8.48
N ALA A 220 0.85 -5.59 -8.41
CA ALA A 220 -0.21 -6.42 -8.96
C ALA A 220 -0.55 -6.09 -10.42
N ASP A 221 -1.07 -7.07 -11.16
CA ASP A 221 -1.67 -6.88 -12.47
C ASP A 221 -2.98 -6.09 -12.32
N PRO A 222 -3.11 -4.87 -12.88
CA PRO A 222 -4.34 -4.08 -12.80
C PRO A 222 -5.57 -4.77 -13.37
N ASN A 223 -5.41 -5.65 -14.37
CA ASN A 223 -6.52 -6.37 -15.01
C ASN A 223 -6.94 -7.61 -14.22
N LYS A 224 -6.13 -8.04 -13.25
CA LYS A 224 -6.41 -9.14 -12.31
C LYS A 224 -6.34 -8.66 -10.87
N THR A 225 -6.78 -7.43 -10.64
CA THR A 225 -6.93 -6.82 -9.33
C THR A 225 -8.36 -6.32 -9.16
N PHE A 226 -9.03 -6.83 -8.14
CA PHE A 226 -10.39 -6.50 -7.75
C PHE A 226 -10.37 -5.83 -6.38
N ILE A 227 -11.18 -4.80 -6.21
CA ILE A 227 -11.27 -4.01 -4.98
C ILE A 227 -12.73 -3.77 -4.64
N TRP A 228 -13.02 -3.64 -3.35
CA TRP A 228 -14.37 -3.35 -2.86
C TRP A 228 -14.30 -2.15 -1.93
N ASP A 229 -15.13 -1.17 -2.21
CA ASP A 229 -15.42 -0.02 -1.36
C ASP A 229 -16.64 -0.26 -0.47
N GLU A 230 -17.37 -1.36 -0.65
CA GLU A 230 -18.53 -1.74 0.14
C GLU A 230 -18.46 -3.19 0.66
N PRO A 231 -19.15 -3.52 1.76
CA PRO A 231 -19.20 -4.88 2.32
C PRO A 231 -20.06 -5.84 1.48
N MET A 232 -19.54 -6.26 0.32
CA MET A 232 -20.27 -7.15 -0.61
C MET A 232 -19.92 -8.63 -0.47
N ILE A 233 -18.66 -8.94 -0.14
CA ILE A 233 -18.13 -10.30 -0.09
C ILE A 233 -17.42 -10.49 1.25
N PHE A 234 -17.68 -11.61 1.93
CA PHE A 234 -17.02 -11.93 3.19
C PHE A 234 -16.47 -13.36 3.20
N PHE A 235 -15.49 -13.56 4.08
CA PHE A 235 -14.91 -14.86 4.38
C PHE A 235 -15.75 -15.60 5.43
N ALA A 236 -16.25 -16.79 5.08
CA ALA A 236 -17.16 -17.60 5.91
C ALA A 236 -16.45 -18.47 6.95
N GLY A 237 -15.40 -17.93 7.57
CA GLY A 237 -14.65 -18.60 8.64
C GLY A 237 -13.87 -17.60 9.48
N ASP A 238 -13.06 -18.11 10.40
CA ASP A 238 -12.11 -17.29 11.15
C ASP A 238 -10.82 -17.11 10.37
N HIS A 239 -10.33 -15.86 10.31
CA HIS A 239 -9.05 -15.54 9.71
C HIS A 239 -8.06 -15.09 10.79
N CYS A 240 -6.87 -15.68 10.82
CA CYS A 240 -5.84 -15.27 11.76
C CYS A 240 -5.33 -13.86 11.44
N ARG A 241 -4.85 -13.13 12.45
CA ARG A 241 -4.35 -11.75 12.25
C ARG A 241 -3.10 -11.68 11.37
N ASN A 242 -2.31 -12.75 11.29
CA ASN A 242 -1.07 -12.75 10.53
C ASN A 242 -1.34 -12.87 9.02
N PHE A 243 -1.10 -14.03 8.43
CA PHE A 243 -1.50 -14.39 7.08
C PHE A 243 -1.77 -15.89 7.02
N HIS A 244 -2.56 -16.31 6.04
CA HIS A 244 -2.82 -17.71 5.72
C HIS A 244 -2.25 -18.02 4.34
N LYS A 245 -1.64 -19.20 4.20
CA LYS A 245 -1.17 -19.73 2.91
C LYS A 245 -2.19 -20.75 2.42
N TRP A 246 -2.78 -20.49 1.26
CA TRP A 246 -3.73 -21.38 0.62
C TRP A 246 -3.01 -22.27 -0.39
N SER A 247 -3.42 -23.53 -0.47
CA SER A 247 -2.96 -24.47 -1.50
C SER A 247 -3.31 -23.97 -2.91
N SER A 248 -4.47 -23.33 -3.07
CA SER A 248 -4.92 -22.73 -4.32
C SER A 248 -5.84 -21.53 -4.11
N LEU A 249 -6.00 -20.70 -5.15
CA LEU A 249 -7.02 -19.65 -5.20
C LEU A 249 -8.44 -20.22 -5.08
N SER A 250 -8.71 -21.35 -5.73
CA SER A 250 -9.98 -22.06 -5.64
C SER A 250 -10.36 -22.39 -4.20
N ASP A 251 -9.40 -22.81 -3.37
CA ASP A 251 -9.63 -23.09 -1.95
C ASP A 251 -10.04 -21.82 -1.18
N LEU A 252 -9.33 -20.70 -1.40
CA LEU A 252 -9.68 -19.40 -0.81
C LEU A 252 -11.10 -18.98 -1.24
N VAL A 253 -11.40 -19.04 -2.53
CA VAL A 253 -12.67 -18.59 -3.11
C VAL A 253 -13.85 -19.45 -2.66
N SER A 254 -13.62 -20.74 -2.38
CA SER A 254 -14.64 -21.64 -1.81
C SER A 254 -15.15 -21.17 -0.45
N LYS A 255 -14.34 -20.40 0.29
CA LYS A 255 -14.67 -19.83 1.59
C LYS A 255 -15.33 -18.45 1.51
N LEU A 256 -15.46 -17.87 0.33
CA LEU A 256 -16.12 -16.58 0.13
C LEU A 256 -17.64 -16.74 0.00
N LYS A 257 -18.37 -15.77 0.55
CA LYS A 257 -19.83 -15.63 0.45
C LYS A 257 -20.17 -14.20 0.06
N GLY A 258 -21.16 -14.04 -0.82
CA GLY A 258 -21.76 -12.74 -1.11
C GLY A 258 -22.86 -12.40 -0.10
N VAL A 259 -23.16 -11.11 0.04
CA VAL A 259 -24.44 -10.68 0.61
C VAL A 259 -25.57 -11.22 -0.27
N LYS A 260 -26.68 -11.62 0.37
CA LYS A 260 -27.87 -12.11 -0.33
C LYS A 260 -28.68 -10.97 -0.90
#